data_AF-A0A662SKJ7-F1
#
_entry.id   AF-A0A662SKJ7-F1
#
_cell.length_a   1.000
_cell.length_b   1.000
_cell.length_c   1.000
_cell.angle_alpha   90.00
_cell.angle_beta   90.00
_cell.angle_gamma   90.00
#
_symmetry.space_group_name_H-M   'P 1'
#
loop_
_entity.id
_entity.type
_entity.pdbx_description
1 polymer ?
#
loop_
_entity_poly.entity_id
_entity_poly.type
_entity_poly.pdbx_seq_one_letter_code
_entity_poly.pdbx_strand_id
1 'polypeptide(L)' 'MPPLPIVKTPGVCGGAARIEGTKVPVWLVVLDVSSGRSLEQICMSYGLTREQVEEALRYYEEHREEIEGEMEEA' A
#
# COMPACT_ATOMS: atom_id res chain seq x y z
N MET A 1 -7.57 14.95 -8.51
CA MET A 1 -8.03 14.63 -7.13
C MET A 1 -6.75 14.41 -6.35
N PRO A 2 -6.52 15.07 -5.21
CA PRO A 2 -5.26 14.89 -4.49
C PRO A 2 -5.10 13.43 -4.04
N PRO A 3 -3.87 12.91 -3.94
CA PRO A 3 -3.64 11.58 -3.38
C PRO A 3 -4.25 11.50 -1.99
N LEU A 4 -5.00 10.42 -1.74
CA LEU A 4 -5.57 10.16 -0.42
C LEU A 4 -4.43 9.76 0.52
N PRO A 5 -4.39 10.30 1.76
CA PRO A 5 -3.31 10.04 2.69
C PRO A 5 -3.22 8.55 3.03
N ILE A 6 -2.00 8.09 3.33
CA ILE A 6 -1.83 6.76 3.91
C ILE A 6 -2.30 6.83 5.37
N VAL A 7 -3.27 6.01 5.72
CA VAL A 7 -3.82 5.93 7.08
C VAL A 7 -3.39 4.63 7.74
N LYS A 8 -2.84 4.76 8.95
CA LYS A 8 -2.59 3.65 9.86
C LYS A 8 -3.69 3.65 10.91
N THR A 9 -4.49 2.58 10.95
CA THR A 9 -5.52 2.43 11.98
C THR A 9 -5.14 1.26 12.88
N PRO A 10 -4.74 1.50 14.14
CA PRO A 10 -4.40 0.41 15.06
C PRO A 10 -5.60 -0.51 15.24
N GLY A 11 -5.40 -1.82 15.05
CA GLY A 11 -6.45 -2.84 15.13
C GLY A 11 -7.21 -3.13 13.83
N VAL A 12 -6.90 -2.45 12.72
CA VAL A 12 -7.42 -2.77 11.38
C VAL A 12 -6.28 -3.33 10.52
N CYS A 13 -6.47 -4.49 9.89
CA CYS A 13 -5.41 -5.21 9.15
C CYS A 13 -4.14 -5.43 10.00
N GLY A 14 -4.28 -5.75 11.30
CA GLY A 14 -3.12 -5.95 12.19
C GLY A 14 -2.40 -4.65 12.63
N GLY A 15 -2.86 -3.47 12.19
CA GLY A 15 -2.15 -2.21 12.35
C GLY A 15 -1.56 -1.68 11.03
N ALA A 16 -1.76 -2.43 9.93
CA ALA A 16 -1.15 -2.14 8.64
C ALA A 16 -1.52 -0.78 8.05
N ALA A 17 -0.53 -0.17 7.39
CA ALA A 17 -0.74 1.02 6.60
C ALA A 17 -1.62 0.73 5.38
N ARG A 18 -2.61 1.58 5.11
CA ARG A 18 -3.49 1.46 3.93
C ARG A 18 -3.75 2.80 3.30
N ILE A 19 -4.08 2.78 2.01
CA ILE A 19 -4.49 3.99 1.28
C ILE A 19 -5.88 4.41 1.77
N GLU A 20 -6.03 5.64 2.28
CA GLU A 20 -7.31 6.16 2.78
C GLU A 20 -8.41 6.05 1.72
N GLY A 21 -9.63 5.74 2.16
CA GLY A 21 -10.76 5.50 1.26
C GLY A 21 -10.74 4.13 0.57
N THR A 22 -9.69 3.33 0.77
CA THR A 22 -9.58 1.99 0.18
C THR A 22 -9.38 0.92 1.26
N LYS A 23 -9.60 -0.34 0.87
CA LYS A 23 -9.25 -1.52 1.68
C LYS A 23 -7.94 -2.17 1.21
N VAL A 24 -7.08 -1.41 0.54
CA VAL A 24 -5.82 -1.91 -0.02
C VAL A 24 -4.69 -1.51 0.92
N PRO A 25 -4.05 -2.47 1.60
CA PRO A 25 -2.90 -2.17 2.43
C PRO A 25 -1.67 -1.90 1.57
N VAL A 26 -0.75 -1.08 2.09
CA VAL A 26 0.49 -0.69 1.42
C VAL A 26 1.36 -1.92 1.13
N TRP A 27 1.45 -2.85 2.08
CA TRP A 27 2.21 -4.10 1.91
C TRP A 27 1.72 -4.93 0.72
N LEU A 28 0.42 -4.91 0.41
CA LEU A 28 -0.12 -5.65 -0.74
C LEU A 28 0.33 -5.03 -2.06
N VAL A 29 0.38 -3.69 -2.13
CA VAL A 29 0.92 -2.97 -3.30
C VAL A 29 2.39 -3.31 -3.50
N VAL A 30 3.18 -3.30 -2.42
CA VAL A 30 4.61 -3.65 -2.44
C VAL A 30 4.82 -5.10 -2.87
N LEU A 31 4.04 -6.04 -2.31
CA LEU A 31 4.06 -7.45 -2.68
C LEU A 31 3.77 -7.63 -4.18
N ASP A 32 2.80 -6.89 -4.70
CA ASP A 32 2.42 -6.93 -6.10
C ASP A 32 3.53 -6.42 -7.04
N VAL A 33 4.14 -5.30 -6.68
CA VAL A 33 5.30 -4.76 -7.40
C VAL A 33 6.48 -5.74 -7.33
N SER A 34 6.74 -6.33 -6.16
CA SER A 34 7.80 -7.33 -5.94
C SER A 34 7.54 -8.62 -6.73
N SER A 35 6.27 -8.97 -6.93
CA SER A 35 5.83 -10.09 -7.78
C SER A 35 5.95 -9.79 -9.28
N GLY A 36 6.44 -8.61 -9.66
CA GLY A 36 6.63 -8.19 -11.05
C GLY A 36 5.39 -7.59 -11.71
N ARG A 37 4.34 -7.25 -10.95
CA ARG A 37 3.18 -6.53 -11.52
C ARG A 37 3.56 -5.07 -11.77
N SER A 38 3.09 -4.53 -12.90
CA SER A 38 3.28 -3.12 -13.21
C SER A 38 2.29 -2.24 -12.43
N LEU A 39 2.69 -0.99 -12.13
CA LEU A 39 1.85 -0.01 -11.43
C LEU A 39 0.47 0.13 -12.08
N GLU A 40 0.39 0.14 -13.40
CA GLU A 40 -0.87 0.21 -14.15
C GLU A 40 -1.79 -0.99 -13.88
N GLN A 41 -1.24 -2.20 -13.76
CA GLN A 41 -2.03 -3.40 -13.47
C GLN A 41 -2.58 -3.39 -12.03
N ILE A 42 -1.79 -2.86 -11.10
CA ILE A 42 -2.17 -2.67 -9.69
C ILE A 42 -3.28 -1.61 -9.61
N CYS A 43 -3.10 -0.48 -10.29
CA CYS A 43 -4.11 0.57 -10.42
C CYS A 43 -5.43 0.01 -10.96
N MET A 44 -5.37 -0.76 -12.05
CA MET A 44 -6.56 -1.38 -12.65
C MET A 44 -7.21 -2.45 -11.75
N SER A 45 -6.41 -3.30 -11.09
CA SER A 45 -6.96 -4.37 -10.24
C SER A 45 -7.67 -3.83 -9.02
N TYR A 46 -7.08 -2.81 -8.39
CA TYR A 46 -7.57 -2.28 -7.12
C TYR A 46 -8.40 -1.00 -7.28
N GLY A 47 -8.55 -0.49 -8.51
CA GLY A 47 -9.22 0.79 -8.78
C GLY A 47 -8.48 1.98 -8.18
N LEU A 48 -7.17 1.88 -8.03
CA LEU A 48 -6.30 2.93 -7.48
C LEU A 48 -5.83 3.87 -8.59
N THR A 49 -5.54 5.11 -8.22
CA THR A 49 -4.82 6.03 -9.10
C THR A 49 -3.33 5.80 -9.01
N ARG A 50 -2.58 6.18 -10.05
CA ARG A 50 -1.12 6.11 -10.06
C ARG A 50 -0.51 6.84 -8.88
N GLU A 51 -1.02 8.03 -8.56
CA GLU A 51 -0.57 8.83 -7.42
C GLU A 51 -0.75 8.09 -6.09
N GLN A 52 -1.83 7.33 -5.90
CA GLN A 52 -2.03 6.52 -4.69
C GLN A 52 -1.03 5.37 -4.58
N VAL A 53 -0.71 4.72 -5.70
CA VAL A 53 0.29 3.64 -5.74
C VAL A 53 1.69 4.21 -5.50
N GLU A 54 2.02 5.36 -6.11
CA GLU A 54 3.29 6.05 -5.90
C GLU A 54 3.45 6.54 -4.45
N GLU A 55 2.39 7.07 -3.83
CA GLU A 55 2.39 7.44 -2.41
C GLU A 55 2.57 6.22 -1.49
N ALA A 56 1.92 5.10 -1.79
CA ALA A 56 2.10 3.86 -1.05
C ALA A 56 3.53 3.34 -1.13
N LEU A 57 4.17 3.42 -2.31
CA LEU A 57 5.57 3.04 -2.49
C LEU A 57 6.52 3.99 -1.77
N ARG A 58 6.26 5.29 -1.79
CA ARG A 58 7.04 6.27 -1.02
C ARG A 58 6.94 5.98 0.48
N TYR A 59 5.74 5.71 0.98
CA TYR A 59 5.53 5.32 2.36
C TYR A 59 6.30 4.05 2.72
N TYR A 60 6.30 3.06 1.82
CA TYR A 60 7.12 1.87 1.98
C TYR A 60 8.62 2.16 2.03
N GLU A 61 9.14 3.07 1.20
CA GLU A 61 10.57 3.44 1.26
C GLU A 61 10.96 4.08 2.60
N GLU A 62 10.08 4.91 3.18
CA GLU A 62 10.31 5.56 4.47
C GLU A 62 10.08 4.62 5.67
N HIS A 63 9.21 3.62 5.53
CA HIS A 63 8.77 2.71 6.60
C HIS A 63 9.05 1.23 6.27
N ARG A 64 10.12 0.96 5.52
CA ARG A 64 10.38 -0.35 4.93
C ARG A 64 10.37 -1.50 5.93
N GLU A 65 11.12 -1.38 7.04
CA GLU A 65 11.20 -2.42 8.08
C GLU A 65 9.83 -2.71 8.72
N GLU A 66 9.01 -1.68 8.87
CA GLU A 66 7.66 -1.81 9.44
C GLU A 66 6.74 -2.56 8.47
N ILE A 67 6.74 -2.19 7.20
CA ILE A 67 5.91 -2.84 6.17
C ILE A 67 6.39 -4.26 5.88
N GLU A 68 7.70 -4.52 5.89
CA GLU A 68 8.25 -5.88 5.77
C GLU A 68 7.83 -6.74 6.97
N GLY A 69 7.85 -6.21 8.19
CA GLY A 69 7.30 -6.89 9.36
C GLY A 69 5.80 -7.17 9.23
N GLU A 70 5.02 -6.21 8.73
CA GLU A 70 3.58 -6.38 8.46
C GLU A 70 3.33 -7.48 7.40
N MET A 71 4.24 -7.71 6.45
CA MET A 71 4.15 -8.81 5.47
C MET A 71 4.45 -10.19 6.08
N GLU A 72 5.36 -10.27 7.06
CA GLU A 72 5.69 -11.53 7.73
C GLU A 72 4.62 -11.96 8.74
N GLU A 73 3.90 -11.00 9.33
CA GLU A 73 2.82 -11.26 10.30
C GLU A 73 1.43 -11.50 9.67
N ALA A 74 1.27 -11.24 8.37
CA ALA A 74 0.00 -11.36 7.63
C ALA A 74 -0.27 -12.78 7.08
#